data_AF-A0A2J7ZFT0-F1
#
_entry.id   AF-A0A2J7ZFT0-F1
#
_cell.length_a   1.000
_cell.length_b   1.000
_cell.length_c   1.000
_cell.angle_alpha   90.00
_cell.angle_beta   90.00
_cell.angle_gamma   90.00
#
_symmetry.space_group_name_H-M   'P 1'
#
loop_
_entity.id
_entity.type
_entity.pdbx_description
1 polymer ?
#
loop_
_entity_poly.entity_id
_entity_poly.type
_entity_poly.pdbx_seq_one_letter_code
_entity_poly.pdbx_strand_id
1 'polypeptide(L)'
;MMSLRVTAGVASLLDDAASCSGVAEALREDARKLRGADCIAWDDIKSIAQAYSEANPGKPVYLHQLCSRSDIALQAPPVKEKSPELLARLKKLQEELDNKRYAEMVSDITEKERKADEMRGSILPSARLQFSFGAHVIVTMFTFWAVSYYGSKHFLAFDELWVRAARGAG
;
A
#
# COMPACT_ATOMS: atom_id res chain seq x y z
N MET A 1 -28.84 -20.46 16.62
CA MET A 1 -28.42 -21.81 17.06
C MET A 1 -26.96 -21.72 17.47
N MET A 2 -26.63 -22.12 18.69
CA MET A 2 -25.28 -22.04 19.23
C MET A 2 -24.60 -23.38 18.97
N SER A 3 -23.55 -23.36 18.14
CA SER A 3 -22.76 -24.55 17.81
C SER A 3 -21.49 -24.56 18.65
N LEU A 4 -21.15 -25.71 19.21
CA LEU A 4 -19.95 -25.94 20.01
C LEU A 4 -18.98 -26.83 19.24
N ARG A 5 -17.69 -26.55 19.34
CA ARG A 5 -16.66 -27.47 18.84
C ARG A 5 -16.61 -28.73 19.69
N VAL A 6 -16.42 -29.86 19.02
CA VAL A 6 -16.28 -31.15 19.70
C VAL A 6 -14.96 -31.22 20.43
N THR A 7 -15.03 -31.46 21.74
CA THR A 7 -13.88 -31.72 22.61
C THR A 7 -13.78 -33.21 22.90
N ALA A 8 -12.64 -33.65 23.42
CA ALA A 8 -12.44 -35.05 23.81
C ALA A 8 -13.49 -35.55 24.82
N GLY A 9 -13.96 -34.69 25.73
CA GLY A 9 -15.00 -35.05 26.70
C GLY A 9 -16.38 -35.24 26.07
N VAL A 10 -16.74 -34.39 25.10
CA VAL A 10 -18.00 -34.54 24.34
C VAL A 10 -17.93 -35.79 23.48
N ALA A 11 -16.79 -36.07 22.85
CA ALA A 11 -16.59 -37.29 22.07
C ALA A 11 -16.74 -38.57 22.92
N SER A 12 -16.15 -38.62 24.13
CA SER A 12 -16.32 -39.76 25.03
C SER A 12 -17.78 -39.95 25.48
N LEU A 13 -18.51 -38.86 25.70
CA LEU A 13 -19.93 -38.93 26.06
C LEU A 13 -20.77 -39.51 24.90
N LEU A 14 -20.51 -39.07 23.66
CA LEU A 14 -21.21 -39.58 22.48
C LEU A 14 -20.95 -41.07 22.25
N ASP A 15 -19.71 -41.52 22.50
CA ASP A 15 -19.32 -42.93 22.41
C ASP A 15 -20.02 -43.80 23.46
N ASP A 16 -20.06 -43.32 24.70
CA ASP A 16 -20.74 -43.97 25.81
C ASP A 16 -22.25 -44.01 25.57
N ALA A 17 -22.84 -42.89 25.12
CA ALA A 17 -24.27 -42.80 24.81
C ALA A 17 -24.67 -43.71 23.65
N ALA A 18 -23.85 -43.80 22.59
CA ALA A 18 -24.10 -44.68 21.44
C ALA A 18 -24.08 -46.18 21.81
N SER A 19 -23.40 -46.53 22.91
CA SER A 19 -23.23 -47.91 23.40
C SER A 19 -24.20 -48.29 24.52
N CYS A 20 -24.88 -47.31 25.14
CA CYS A 20 -25.80 -47.55 26.26
C CYS A 20 -27.20 -47.96 25.79
N SER A 21 -27.60 -49.21 26.06
CA SER A 21 -28.93 -49.74 25.71
C SER A 21 -30.10 -49.05 26.41
N GLY A 22 -29.87 -48.32 27.51
CA GLY A 22 -30.89 -47.57 28.24
C GLY A 22 -31.30 -46.24 27.59
N VAL A 23 -30.58 -45.77 26.57
CA VAL A 23 -30.92 -44.56 25.82
C VAL A 23 -31.84 -44.91 24.65
N ALA A 24 -32.85 -44.06 24.40
CA ALA A 24 -33.77 -44.21 23.27
C ALA A 24 -33.03 -44.37 21.94
N GLU A 25 -33.49 -45.28 21.08
CA GLU A 25 -32.81 -45.64 19.81
C GLU A 25 -32.54 -44.41 18.93
N ALA A 26 -33.50 -43.48 18.84
CA ALA A 26 -33.35 -42.24 18.07
C ALA A 26 -32.14 -41.41 18.52
N LEU A 27 -31.98 -41.20 19.84
CA LEU A 27 -30.83 -40.46 20.38
C LEU A 27 -29.51 -41.23 20.22
N ARG A 28 -29.54 -42.57 20.19
CA ARG A 28 -28.35 -43.38 19.89
C ARG A 28 -27.92 -43.25 18.44
N GLU A 29 -28.86 -43.22 17.52
CA GLU A 29 -28.57 -42.94 16.12
C GLU A 29 -28.01 -41.53 15.93
N ASP A 30 -28.57 -40.54 16.61
CA ASP A 30 -28.07 -39.16 16.55
C ASP A 30 -26.67 -39.03 17.16
N ALA A 31 -26.40 -39.70 18.28
CA ALA A 31 -25.05 -39.79 18.84
C ALA A 31 -24.05 -40.44 17.87
N ARG A 32 -24.46 -41.51 17.16
CA ARG A 32 -23.63 -42.16 16.12
C ARG A 32 -23.38 -41.27 14.91
N LYS A 33 -24.36 -40.48 14.48
CA LYS A 33 -24.23 -39.53 13.36
C LYS A 33 -23.32 -38.37 13.73
N LEU A 34 -23.40 -37.88 14.97
CA LEU A 34 -22.59 -36.78 15.49
C LEU A 34 -21.15 -37.21 15.84
N ARG A 35 -20.89 -38.53 15.89
CA ARG A 35 -19.56 -39.12 16.09
C ARG A 35 -18.65 -38.83 14.89
N GLY A 36 -17.93 -37.71 14.95
CA GLY A 36 -17.02 -37.24 13.90
C GLY A 36 -17.38 -35.87 13.31
N ALA A 37 -18.45 -35.23 13.78
CA ALA A 37 -18.71 -33.83 13.45
C ALA A 37 -17.75 -32.92 14.21
N ASP A 38 -17.22 -31.87 13.56
CA ASP A 38 -16.37 -30.88 14.23
C ASP A 38 -17.17 -29.89 15.08
N CYS A 39 -18.45 -29.67 14.74
CA CYS A 39 -19.36 -28.75 15.39
C CYS A 39 -20.72 -29.41 15.64
N ILE A 40 -21.25 -29.29 16.86
CA ILE A 40 -22.54 -29.86 17.26
C ILE A 40 -23.43 -28.77 17.87
N ALA A 41 -24.73 -28.82 17.64
CA ALA A 41 -25.68 -27.90 18.27
C ALA A 41 -25.80 -28.17 19.77
N TRP A 42 -25.93 -27.10 20.56
CA TRP A 42 -26.06 -27.21 22.02
C TRP A 42 -27.25 -28.08 22.46
N ASP A 43 -28.37 -27.98 21.75
CA ASP A 43 -29.61 -28.70 22.10
C ASP A 43 -29.45 -30.22 21.97
N ASP A 44 -28.67 -30.67 20.99
CA ASP A 44 -28.38 -32.10 20.76
C ASP A 44 -27.50 -32.67 21.87
N ILE A 45 -26.45 -31.93 22.29
CA ILE A 45 -25.59 -32.35 23.41
C ILE A 45 -26.40 -32.43 24.70
N LYS A 46 -27.27 -31.45 24.94
CA LYS A 46 -28.10 -31.40 26.15
C LYS A 46 -29.08 -32.57 26.21
N SER A 47 -29.75 -32.89 25.11
CA SER A 47 -30.72 -33.99 25.04
C SER A 47 -30.04 -35.35 25.25
N ILE A 48 -28.89 -35.58 24.61
CA ILE A 48 -28.10 -36.81 24.77
C ILE A 48 -27.57 -36.93 26.20
N ALA A 49 -27.02 -35.85 26.77
CA ALA A 49 -26.48 -35.86 28.13
C ALA A 49 -27.56 -36.14 29.19
N GLN A 50 -28.75 -35.57 29.02
CA GLN A 50 -29.87 -35.81 29.91
C GLN A 50 -30.35 -37.27 29.82
N ALA A 51 -30.56 -37.79 28.60
CA ALA A 51 -30.99 -39.16 28.40
C ALA A 51 -29.96 -40.18 28.94
N TYR A 52 -28.66 -39.91 28.77
CA TYR A 52 -27.61 -40.73 29.35
C TYR A 52 -27.61 -40.69 30.88
N SER A 53 -27.79 -39.52 31.48
CA SER A 53 -27.84 -39.38 32.95
C SER A 53 -29.06 -40.09 33.55
N GLU A 54 -30.20 -40.09 32.85
CA GLU A 54 -31.40 -40.82 33.26
C GLU A 54 -31.21 -42.34 33.15
N ALA A 55 -30.52 -42.81 32.10
CA ALA A 55 -30.21 -44.22 31.89
C ALA A 55 -29.13 -44.76 32.85
N ASN A 56 -28.23 -43.90 33.36
CA ASN A 56 -27.12 -44.27 34.24
C ASN A 56 -27.08 -43.39 35.51
N PRO A 57 -27.92 -43.69 36.53
CA PRO A 57 -27.95 -42.92 37.77
C PRO A 57 -26.63 -42.98 38.58
N GLY A 58 -25.72 -43.91 38.26
CA GLY A 58 -24.40 -44.04 38.91
C GLY A 58 -23.28 -43.18 38.32
N LYS A 59 -23.50 -42.52 37.17
CA LYS A 59 -22.51 -41.65 36.51
C LYS A 59 -23.13 -40.29 36.16
N PRO A 60 -23.08 -39.29 37.06
CA PRO A 60 -23.60 -37.97 36.78
C PRO A 60 -22.76 -37.28 35.70
N VAL A 61 -23.43 -36.75 34.67
CA VAL A 61 -22.80 -36.00 33.58
C VAL A 61 -22.82 -34.51 33.91
N TYR A 62 -21.64 -33.92 34.11
CA TYR A 62 -21.51 -32.49 34.38
C TYR A 62 -21.24 -31.69 33.11
N LEU A 63 -22.29 -31.10 32.52
CA LEU A 63 -22.19 -30.30 31.29
C LEU A 63 -21.16 -29.16 31.38
N HIS A 64 -21.06 -28.50 32.53
CA HIS A 64 -20.10 -27.43 32.74
C HIS A 64 -18.64 -27.91 32.64
N GLN A 65 -18.35 -29.15 33.06
CA GLN A 65 -17.01 -29.74 32.93
C GLN A 65 -16.71 -30.12 31.49
N LEU A 66 -17.70 -30.70 30.79
CA LEU A 66 -17.59 -31.07 29.37
C LEU A 66 -17.38 -29.85 28.46
N CYS A 67 -18.08 -28.75 28.75
CA CYS A 67 -18.05 -27.54 27.94
C CYS A 67 -16.97 -26.54 28.39
N SER A 68 -16.29 -26.77 29.51
CA SER A 68 -15.25 -25.86 30.03
C SER A 68 -14.09 -25.62 29.05
N ARG A 69 -13.85 -26.57 28.14
CA ARG A 69 -12.80 -26.51 27.12
C ARG A 69 -13.35 -26.42 25.69
N SER A 70 -14.67 -26.26 25.52
CA SER A 70 -15.26 -26.18 24.18
C SER A 70 -15.32 -24.74 23.72
N ASP A 71 -14.77 -24.47 22.54
CA ASP A 71 -14.94 -23.19 21.86
C ASP A 71 -16.32 -23.11 21.19
N ILE A 72 -16.92 -21.94 21.27
CA ILE A 72 -18.16 -21.63 20.55
C ILE A 72 -17.79 -21.39 19.09
N ALA A 73 -18.37 -22.18 18.18
CA ALA A 73 -18.25 -21.97 16.75
C ALA A 73 -19.15 -20.79 16.35
N LEU A 74 -18.63 -19.58 16.50
CA LEU A 74 -19.28 -18.37 16.00
C LEU A 74 -19.24 -18.39 14.47
N GLN A 75 -20.39 -18.24 13.83
CA GLN A 75 -20.43 -18.02 12.39
C GLN A 75 -19.71 -16.71 12.08
N ALA A 76 -18.83 -16.74 11.08
CA ALA A 76 -18.18 -15.53 10.61
C ALA A 76 -19.27 -14.51 10.22
N PRO A 77 -19.19 -13.26 10.70
CA PRO A 77 -20.15 -12.23 10.32
C PRO A 77 -20.25 -12.14 8.80
N PRO A 78 -21.44 -11.88 8.24
CA PRO A 78 -21.58 -11.69 6.81
C PRO A 78 -20.63 -10.57 6.35
N VAL A 79 -19.83 -10.86 5.33
CA VAL A 79 -18.90 -9.89 4.75
C VAL A 79 -19.74 -8.73 4.22
N LYS A 80 -19.60 -7.56 4.83
CA LYS A 80 -20.34 -6.36 4.39
C LYS A 80 -19.97 -6.07 2.93
N GLU A 81 -20.98 -5.80 2.11
CA GLU A 81 -20.78 -5.28 0.77
C GLU A 81 -20.00 -3.97 0.86
N LYS A 82 -18.85 -3.90 0.20
CA LYS A 82 -17.98 -2.72 0.21
C LYS A 82 -18.72 -1.59 -0.52
N SER A 83 -18.74 -0.39 0.06
CA SER A 83 -19.37 0.76 -0.59
C SER A 83 -18.73 1.06 -1.96
N PRO A 84 -19.50 1.59 -2.93
CA PRO A 84 -18.99 1.87 -4.28
C PRO A 84 -17.81 2.85 -4.26
N GLU A 85 -17.80 3.80 -3.32
CA GLU A 85 -16.69 4.73 -3.13
C GLU A 85 -15.39 4.04 -2.70
N LEU A 86 -15.47 3.02 -1.83
CA LEU A 86 -14.31 2.25 -1.39
C LEU A 86 -13.72 1.43 -2.52
N LEU A 87 -14.56 0.85 -3.39
CA LEU A 87 -14.11 0.11 -4.57
C LEU A 87 -13.40 1.03 -5.57
N ALA A 88 -13.93 2.24 -5.81
CA ALA A 88 -13.29 3.23 -6.68
C ALA A 88 -11.91 3.64 -6.14
N ARG A 89 -11.80 3.86 -4.82
CA ARG A 89 -10.51 4.16 -4.18
C ARG A 89 -9.52 3.00 -4.27
N LEU A 90 -9.97 1.77 -4.07
CA LEU A 90 -9.13 0.58 -4.22
C LEU A 90 -8.62 0.41 -5.65
N LYS A 91 -9.48 0.64 -6.65
CA LYS A 91 -9.07 0.61 -8.05
C LYS A 91 -8.01 1.67 -8.35
N LYS A 92 -8.20 2.90 -7.86
CA LYS A 92 -7.21 3.97 -8.00
C LYS A 92 -5.86 3.60 -7.36
N LEU A 93 -5.88 3.06 -6.13
CA LEU A 93 -4.67 2.63 -5.44
C LEU A 93 -3.95 1.50 -6.19
N GLN A 94 -4.70 0.58 -6.78
CA GLN A 94 -4.15 -0.50 -7.59
C GLN A 94 -3.48 0.03 -8.86
N GLU A 95 -4.13 0.95 -9.58
CA GLU A 95 -3.57 1.60 -10.77
C GLU A 95 -2.27 2.37 -10.43
N GLU A 96 -2.23 3.07 -9.31
CA GLU A 96 -1.02 3.77 -8.84
C GLU A 96 0.14 2.79 -8.54
N LEU A 97 -0.15 1.64 -7.94
CA LEU A 97 0.86 0.61 -7.65
C LEU A 97 1.37 -0.04 -8.94
N ASP A 98 0.48 -0.34 -9.88
CA ASP A 98 0.85 -0.96 -11.15
C ASP A 98 1.69 0.00 -12.00
N ASN A 99 1.36 1.30 -12.01
CA ASN A 99 2.18 2.32 -12.66
C ASN A 99 3.58 2.43 -12.04
N LYS A 100 3.69 2.36 -10.71
CA LYS A 100 5.00 2.37 -10.02
C LYS A 100 5.83 1.15 -10.40
N ARG A 101 5.23 -0.04 -10.39
CA ARG A 101 5.90 -1.29 -10.81
C ARG A 101 6.33 -1.24 -12.27
N TYR A 102 5.49 -0.70 -13.15
CA TYR A 102 5.85 -0.51 -14.55
C TYR A 102 7.04 0.45 -14.69
N ALA A 103 7.04 1.57 -13.97
CA ALA A 103 8.16 2.51 -13.99
C ALA A 103 9.46 1.88 -13.49
N GLU A 104 9.41 1.05 -12.44
CA GLU A 104 10.57 0.28 -11.97
C GLU A 104 11.07 -0.71 -13.03
N MET A 105 10.18 -1.44 -13.72
CA MET A 105 10.57 -2.37 -14.79
C MET A 105 11.25 -1.68 -15.99
N VAL A 106 10.87 -0.44 -16.30
CA VAL A 106 11.39 0.31 -17.46
C VAL A 106 12.51 1.28 -17.06
N SER A 107 12.85 1.35 -15.78
CA SER A 107 13.89 2.25 -15.25
C SER A 107 15.26 2.03 -15.94
N ASP A 108 15.68 0.77 -16.14
CA ASP A 108 16.94 0.43 -16.80
C ASP A 108 17.03 0.88 -18.27
N ILE A 109 15.89 0.94 -18.97
CA ILE A 109 15.79 1.36 -20.36
C ILE A 109 15.76 2.88 -20.42
N THR A 110 14.90 3.50 -19.61
CA THR A 110 14.75 4.96 -19.54
C THR A 110 16.00 5.66 -19.05
N GLU A 111 16.82 5.06 -18.17
CA GLU A 111 18.12 5.62 -17.83
C GLU A 111 19.10 5.63 -19.00
N LYS A 112 19.08 4.59 -19.84
CA LYS A 112 19.93 4.51 -21.04
C LYS A 112 19.46 5.50 -22.09
N GLU A 113 18.15 5.62 -22.28
CA GLU A 113 17.55 6.64 -23.15
C GLU A 113 17.83 8.05 -22.64
N ARG A 114 17.69 8.32 -21.34
CA ARG A 114 18.02 9.62 -20.74
C ARG A 114 19.50 9.95 -20.89
N LYS A 115 20.41 9.00 -20.68
CA LYS A 115 21.85 9.20 -20.95
C LYS A 115 22.14 9.45 -22.43
N ALA A 116 21.43 8.77 -23.33
CA ALA A 116 21.55 8.98 -24.76
C ALA A 116 20.95 10.32 -25.21
N ASP A 117 19.87 10.78 -24.59
CA ASP A 117 19.24 12.08 -24.82
C ASP A 117 19.99 13.22 -24.13
N GLU A 118 20.68 12.99 -23.03
CA GLU A 118 21.66 13.94 -22.46
C GLU A 118 22.87 14.08 -23.41
N MET A 119 23.34 12.97 -24.01
CA MET A 119 24.36 13.01 -25.06
C MET A 119 23.87 13.63 -26.38
N ARG A 120 22.61 13.43 -26.80
CA ARG A 120 22.04 14.10 -27.98
C ARG A 120 21.69 15.56 -27.69
N GLY A 121 21.20 15.85 -26.50
CA GLY A 121 20.95 17.18 -25.94
C GLY A 121 22.25 17.96 -25.70
N SER A 122 23.40 17.28 -25.65
CA SER A 122 24.74 17.90 -25.70
C SER A 122 25.08 18.55 -27.06
N ILE A 123 24.13 18.54 -28.02
CA ILE A 123 24.15 19.43 -29.20
C ILE A 123 23.55 20.84 -28.89
N LEU A 124 22.70 20.97 -27.86
CA LEU A 124 22.17 22.26 -27.37
C LEU A 124 23.08 23.15 -26.48
N PRO A 125 24.13 22.69 -25.76
CA PRO A 125 25.07 23.57 -25.08
C PRO A 125 25.82 24.48 -26.06
N SER A 126 25.91 24.13 -27.35
CA SER A 126 26.48 24.99 -28.39
C SER A 126 25.71 26.33 -28.52
N ALA A 127 24.39 26.30 -28.45
CA ALA A 127 23.58 27.53 -28.48
C ALA A 127 23.83 28.39 -27.23
N ARG A 128 23.87 27.79 -26.04
CA ARG A 128 24.14 28.49 -24.77
C ARG A 128 25.57 29.06 -24.72
N LEU A 129 26.55 28.35 -25.29
CA LEU A 129 27.92 28.84 -25.47
C LEU A 129 28.00 30.00 -26.48
N GLN A 130 27.29 29.90 -27.61
CA GLN A 130 27.24 30.96 -28.63
C GLN A 130 26.59 32.25 -28.10
N PHE A 131 25.53 32.14 -27.29
CA PHE A 131 24.93 33.30 -26.63
C PHE A 131 25.90 33.94 -25.63
N SER A 132 26.67 33.14 -24.88
CA SER A 132 27.68 33.67 -23.96
C SER A 132 28.81 34.39 -24.69
N PHE A 133 29.23 33.87 -25.85
CA PHE A 133 30.24 34.54 -26.68
C PHE A 133 29.71 35.86 -27.24
N GLY A 134 28.49 35.88 -27.78
CA GLY A 134 27.86 37.09 -28.30
C GLY A 134 27.67 38.17 -27.21
N ALA A 135 27.19 37.78 -26.03
CA ALA A 135 27.05 38.69 -24.90
C ALA A 135 28.41 39.26 -24.44
N HIS A 136 29.46 38.43 -24.39
CA HIS A 136 30.80 38.87 -24.04
C HIS A 136 31.36 39.90 -25.04
N VAL A 137 31.18 39.68 -26.35
CA VAL A 137 31.61 40.63 -27.38
C VAL A 137 30.89 41.97 -27.22
N ILE A 138 29.58 41.97 -26.99
CA ILE A 138 28.81 43.22 -26.78
C ILE A 138 29.32 43.96 -25.55
N VAL A 139 29.50 43.26 -24.43
CA VAL A 139 29.99 43.85 -23.18
C VAL A 139 31.38 44.47 -23.37
N THR A 140 32.33 43.72 -23.94
CA THR A 140 33.69 44.22 -24.16
C THR A 140 33.73 45.41 -25.13
N MET A 141 32.94 45.40 -26.20
CA MET A 141 32.86 46.50 -27.15
C MET A 141 32.27 47.77 -26.50
N PHE A 142 31.23 47.60 -25.68
CA PHE A 142 30.65 48.71 -24.92
C PHE A 142 31.64 49.28 -23.91
N THR A 143 32.37 48.43 -23.18
CA THR A 143 33.38 48.88 -22.22
C THR A 143 34.50 49.65 -22.91
N PHE A 144 35.01 49.17 -24.05
CA PHE A 144 36.04 49.89 -24.82
C PHE A 144 35.54 51.23 -25.36
N TRP A 145 34.30 51.29 -25.85
CA TRP A 145 33.69 52.54 -26.30
C TRP A 145 33.54 53.54 -25.15
N ALA A 146 33.02 53.10 -24.00
CA ALA A 146 32.84 53.94 -22.82
C ALA A 146 34.19 54.47 -22.32
N VAL A 147 35.20 53.60 -22.18
CA VAL A 147 36.55 54.00 -21.77
C VAL A 147 37.16 54.99 -22.76
N SER A 148 36.99 54.79 -24.06
CA SER A 148 37.49 55.72 -25.08
C SER A 148 36.78 57.07 -25.02
N TYR A 149 35.46 57.08 -24.87
CA TYR A 149 34.65 58.31 -24.79
C TYR A 149 34.98 59.12 -23.54
N TYR A 150 34.95 58.48 -22.37
CA TYR A 150 35.25 59.14 -21.10
C TYR A 150 36.74 59.46 -20.97
N GLY A 151 37.64 58.60 -21.44
CA GLY A 151 39.08 58.85 -21.47
C GLY A 151 39.45 60.03 -22.37
N SER A 152 38.87 60.11 -23.56
CA SER A 152 39.06 61.26 -24.47
C SER A 152 38.60 62.57 -23.84
N LYS A 153 37.47 62.53 -23.11
CA LYS A 153 36.89 63.70 -22.46
C LYS A 153 37.65 64.12 -21.19
N HIS A 154 38.02 63.17 -20.34
CA HIS A 154 38.55 63.47 -19.00
C HIS A 154 40.08 63.46 -18.93
N PHE A 155 40.75 62.61 -19.70
CA PHE A 155 42.19 62.42 -19.59
C PHE A 155 42.97 63.15 -20.69
N LEU A 156 42.44 63.14 -21.93
CA LEU A 156 43.12 63.74 -23.08
C LEU A 156 42.67 65.18 -23.39
N ALA A 157 41.65 65.70 -22.71
CA ALA A 157 41.08 67.04 -22.91
C ALA A 157 40.98 67.43 -24.39
N PHE A 158 40.56 66.48 -25.24
CA PHE A 158 40.53 66.67 -26.69
C PHE A 158 39.65 67.86 -27.09
N ASP A 159 38.64 68.18 -26.29
CA ASP A 159 37.80 69.37 -26.46
C ASP A 159 38.61 70.67 -26.37
N GLU A 160 39.57 70.80 -25.44
CA GLU A 160 40.39 72.01 -25.34
C GLU A 160 41.42 72.12 -26.47
N LEU A 161 41.96 70.99 -26.93
CA LEU A 161 42.90 70.95 -28.06
C LEU A 161 42.23 71.33 -29.38
N TRP A 162 41.04 70.80 -29.66
CA TRP A 162 40.27 71.17 -30.85
C TRP A 162 39.75 72.61 -30.79
N VAL A 163 39.31 73.08 -29.61
CA VAL A 163 38.87 74.46 -29.42
C VAL A 163 40.03 75.47 -29.54
N ARG A 164 41.24 75.12 -29.11
CA ARG A 164 42.44 75.95 -29.33
C ARG A 164 42.90 75.91 -30.79
N ALA A 165 42.85 74.75 -31.45
CA ALA A 165 43.15 74.64 -32.88
C ALA A 165 42.16 75.45 -33.75
N ALA A 166 40.87 75.44 -33.42
CA ALA A 166 39.84 76.23 -34.12
C ALA A 166 40.00 77.74 -33.90
N ARG A 167 40.52 78.18 -32.74
CA ARG A 167 40.81 79.60 -32.45
C ARG A 167 42.14 80.11 -33.01
N GLY A 168 43.07 79.21 -33.35
CA GLY A 168 44.37 79.57 -33.94
C GLY A 168 44.40 79.63 -35.47
N ALA A 169 43.29 79.32 -36.14
CA ALA A 169 43.15 79.28 -37.60
C ALA A 169 42.29 80.44 -38.16
N GLY A 170 42.18 81.55 -37.42
CA GLY A 170 41.52 82.79 -37.84
C GLY A 170 42.50 83.95 -37.88
#